data_AF-A0AAP1YB32-F1
#
_entry.id   AF-A0AAP1YB32-F1
#
_cell.length_a   1.000
_cell.length_b   1.000
_cell.length_c   1.000
_cell.angle_alpha   90.00
_cell.angle_beta   90.00
_cell.angle_gamma   90.00
#
_symmetry.space_group_name_H-M   'P 1'
#
loop_
_entity.id
_entity.type
_entity.pdbx_description
1 polymer ?
#
loop_
_entity_poly.entity_id
_entity_poly.type
_entity_poly.pdbx_seq_one_letter_code
_entity_poly.pdbx_strand_id
1 'polypeptide(L)'
;MPTFETFLDQMKAAGVQILNEGALMTMARQVSDWPAVVADVAVRGRKQGIIFERVTADVPTDDGLESILSDFSFTPQEARAVIDNTFPMGAIAGVKV
;
A
#
# COMPACT_ATOMS: atom_id res chain seq x y z
N MET A 1 -8.35 -11.58 13.90
CA MET A 1 -7.34 -10.64 13.36
C MET A 1 -7.69 -10.39 11.91
N PRO A 2 -7.65 -9.15 11.43
CA PRO A 2 -7.81 -8.86 10.01
C PRO A 2 -6.70 -9.55 9.22
N THR A 3 -7.02 -10.09 8.05
CA THR A 3 -6.05 -10.77 7.19
C THR A 3 -5.46 -9.82 6.16
N PHE A 4 -4.36 -10.23 5.55
CA PHE A 4 -3.78 -9.51 4.42
C PHE A 4 -4.78 -9.36 3.25
N GLU A 5 -5.62 -10.35 2.99
CA GLU A 5 -6.68 -10.24 1.99
C GLU A 5 -7.70 -9.15 2.34
N THR A 6 -8.13 -9.05 3.61
CA THR A 6 -9.03 -7.98 4.06
C THR A 6 -8.39 -6.60 3.89
N PHE A 7 -7.07 -6.48 4.11
CA PHE A 7 -6.32 -5.25 3.82
C PHE A 7 -6.41 -4.88 2.34
N LEU A 8 -6.14 -5.83 1.44
CA LEU A 8 -6.22 -5.57 -0.01
C LEU A 8 -7.62 -5.11 -0.42
N ASP A 9 -8.66 -5.75 0.11
CA ASP A 9 -10.05 -5.40 -0.19
C ASP A 9 -10.40 -4.00 0.31
N GLN A 10 -9.99 -3.63 1.53
CA GLN A 10 -10.22 -2.28 2.07
C GLN A 10 -9.47 -1.19 1.28
N MET A 11 -8.21 -1.45 0.92
CA MET A 11 -7.43 -0.52 0.10
C MET A 11 -8.10 -0.27 -1.26
N LYS A 12 -8.57 -1.33 -1.93
CA LYS A 12 -9.31 -1.22 -3.20
C LYS A 12 -10.64 -0.49 -3.04
N ALA A 13 -11.40 -0.82 -2.00
CA ALA A 13 -12.67 -0.16 -1.70
C ALA A 13 -12.50 1.34 -1.43
N ALA A 14 -11.36 1.73 -0.84
CA ALA A 14 -11.00 3.12 -0.60
C ALA A 14 -10.50 3.86 -1.86
N GLY A 15 -10.29 3.16 -2.97
CA GLY A 15 -9.77 3.75 -4.21
C GLY A 15 -8.25 3.69 -4.36
N VAL A 16 -7.58 2.75 -3.69
CA VAL A 16 -6.17 2.43 -3.95
C VAL A 16 -6.06 1.23 -4.88
N GLN A 17 -5.34 1.40 -5.97
CA GLN A 17 -4.89 0.34 -6.85
C GLN A 17 -3.46 -0.05 -6.49
N ILE A 18 -3.17 -1.35 -6.49
CA ILE A 18 -1.81 -1.87 -6.27
C ILE A 18 -1.33 -2.47 -7.59
N LEU A 19 -0.38 -1.82 -8.25
CA LEU A 19 0.29 -2.39 -9.41
C LEU A 19 1.15 -3.57 -8.98
N ASN A 20 1.17 -4.62 -9.80
CA ASN A 20 1.84 -5.89 -9.51
C ASN A 20 1.42 -6.51 -8.16
N GLU A 21 0.12 -6.43 -7.83
CA GLU A 21 -0.46 -7.00 -6.59
C GLU A 21 -0.07 -8.47 -6.36
N GLY A 22 0.02 -9.29 -7.42
CA GLY A 22 0.41 -10.70 -7.29
C GLY A 22 1.80 -10.92 -6.68
N ALA A 23 2.76 -10.02 -6.97
CA ALA A 23 4.08 -10.06 -6.34
C ALA A 23 4.00 -9.69 -4.86
N LEU A 24 3.24 -8.64 -4.51
CA LEU A 24 2.98 -8.27 -3.12
C LEU A 24 2.32 -9.43 -2.35
N MET A 25 1.30 -10.07 -2.93
CA MET A 25 0.62 -11.22 -2.32
C MET A 25 1.59 -12.38 -2.06
N THR A 26 2.49 -12.65 -3.00
CA THR A 26 3.48 -13.71 -2.85
C THR A 26 4.42 -13.42 -1.68
N MET A 27 4.89 -12.18 -1.53
CA MET A 27 5.78 -11.79 -0.44
C MET A 27 5.05 -11.78 0.92
N ALA A 28 3.86 -11.18 0.99
CA ALA A 28 3.10 -11.03 2.21
C ALA A 28 2.63 -12.38 2.79
N ARG A 29 2.27 -13.35 1.95
CA ARG A 29 1.82 -14.69 2.39
C ARG A 29 2.94 -15.58 2.94
N GLN A 30 4.19 -15.25 2.65
CA GLN A 30 5.34 -16.04 3.10
C GLN A 30 5.74 -15.76 4.55
N VAL A 31 5.18 -14.70 5.16
CA VAL A 31 5.53 -14.27 6.51
C VAL A 31 4.28 -14.12 7.38
N SER A 32 4.44 -14.25 8.69
CA SER A 32 3.37 -13.95 9.65
C SER A 32 3.18 -12.44 9.83
N ASP A 33 4.27 -11.67 9.73
CA ASP A 33 4.30 -10.22 9.88
C ASP A 33 4.20 -9.52 8.51
N TRP A 34 3.07 -9.72 7.85
CA TRP A 34 2.81 -9.13 6.54
C TRP A 34 2.72 -7.59 6.53
N PRO A 35 2.30 -6.87 7.61
CA PRO A 35 2.30 -5.40 7.60
C PRO A 35 3.70 -4.81 7.38
N ALA A 36 4.73 -5.38 8.01
CA ALA A 36 6.12 -4.98 7.80
C ALA A 36 6.57 -5.15 6.34
N VAL A 37 6.14 -6.24 5.69
CA VAL A 37 6.41 -6.49 4.26
C VAL A 37 5.71 -5.45 3.38
N VAL A 38 4.44 -5.15 3.65
CA VAL A 38 3.70 -4.12 2.91
C VAL A 38 4.40 -2.77 3.02
N ALA A 39 4.85 -2.38 4.22
CA ALA A 39 5.55 -1.12 4.43
C ALA A 39 6.92 -1.07 3.74
N ASP A 40 7.73 -2.14 3.80
CA ASP A 40 9.00 -2.20 3.07
C ASP A 40 8.79 -2.13 1.55
N VAL A 41 7.78 -2.84 1.05
CA VAL A 41 7.42 -2.84 -0.38
C VAL A 41 6.84 -1.50 -0.81
N ALA A 42 6.09 -0.78 0.04
CA ALA A 42 5.65 0.57 -0.27
C ALA A 42 6.85 1.51 -0.54
N VAL A 43 7.92 1.38 0.25
CA VAL A 43 9.14 2.20 0.10
C VAL A 43 10.01 1.75 -1.08
N ARG A 44 10.18 0.42 -1.28
CA ARG A 44 11.23 -0.14 -2.15
C ARG A 44 10.71 -0.93 -3.35
N GLY A 45 9.45 -1.37 -3.28
CA GLY A 45 8.78 -2.24 -4.25
C GLY A 45 8.63 -1.63 -5.63
N ARG A 46 8.79 -0.31 -5.77
CA ARG A 46 8.75 0.38 -7.07
C ARG A 46 9.77 -0.18 -8.06
N LYS A 47 10.96 -0.59 -7.62
CA LYS A 47 11.97 -1.24 -8.47
C LYS A 47 11.52 -2.62 -8.97
N GLN A 48 10.55 -3.23 -8.30
CA GLN A 48 9.93 -4.52 -8.63
C GLN A 48 8.55 -4.33 -9.29
N GLY A 49 8.18 -3.08 -9.62
CA GLY A 49 6.89 -2.74 -10.22
C GLY A 49 5.71 -2.78 -9.26
N ILE A 50 5.94 -2.91 -7.94
CA ILE A 50 4.89 -2.83 -6.93
C ILE A 50 4.69 -1.37 -6.52
N ILE A 51 3.49 -0.85 -6.78
CA ILE A 51 3.20 0.58 -6.63
C ILE A 51 1.78 0.73 -6.09
N PHE A 52 1.63 1.54 -5.06
CA PHE A 52 0.35 1.93 -4.49
C PHE A 52 -0.10 3.23 -5.15
N GLU A 53 -1.24 3.21 -5.83
CA GLU A 53 -1.76 4.35 -6.58
C GLU A 53 -3.19 4.69 -6.13
N ARG A 54 -3.46 5.98 -5.92
CA ARG A 54 -4.82 6.50 -5.74
C ARG A 54 -5.46 6.59 -7.12
N VAL A 55 -6.57 5.89 -7.30
CA VAL A 55 -7.34 5.87 -8.57
C VAL A 55 -7.81 7.28 -8.93
N THR A 56 -8.04 8.13 -7.93
CA THR A 56 -8.32 9.55 -8.11
C THR A 56 -7.30 10.39 -7.37
N ALA A 57 -7.05 11.63 -7.80
CA ALA A 57 -6.03 12.48 -7.19
C ALA A 57 -6.30 12.82 -5.71
N ASP A 58 -7.58 12.91 -5.33
CA ASP A 58 -8.00 13.45 -4.03
C ASP A 58 -8.49 12.37 -3.05
N VAL A 59 -8.80 11.15 -3.51
CA VAL A 59 -9.25 10.05 -2.64
C VAL A 59 -8.55 8.70 -2.90
N PRO A 60 -8.22 7.95 -1.84
CA PRO A 60 -8.42 8.30 -0.43
C PRO A 60 -7.42 9.39 0.03
N THR A 61 -7.78 10.19 1.04
CA THR A 61 -6.85 11.15 1.67
C THR A 61 -5.83 10.43 2.56
N ASP A 62 -4.79 11.13 2.99
CA ASP A 62 -3.81 10.58 3.95
C ASP A 62 -4.50 10.16 5.25
N ASP A 63 -5.40 10.98 5.78
CA ASP A 63 -6.20 10.64 6.98
C ASP A 63 -7.12 9.43 6.73
N GLY A 64 -7.66 9.30 5.51
CA GLY A 64 -8.47 8.14 5.11
C GLY A 64 -7.63 6.86 5.08
N LEU A 65 -6.41 6.93 4.55
CA LEU A 65 -5.46 5.82 4.58
C LEU A 65 -5.01 5.50 6.00
N GLU A 66 -4.75 6.50 6.84
CA GLU A 66 -4.40 6.30 8.25
C GLU A 66 -5.52 5.57 8.99
N SER A 67 -6.78 5.96 8.77
CA SER A 67 -7.94 5.28 9.34
C SER A 67 -8.01 3.81 8.92
N ILE A 68 -7.78 3.50 7.64
CA ILE A 68 -7.77 2.11 7.13
C ILE A 68 -6.63 1.33 7.79
N LEU A 69 -5.41 1.88 7.78
CA LEU A 69 -4.23 1.20 8.31
C LEU A 69 -4.31 0.95 9.81
N SER A 70 -5.04 1.78 10.55
CA SER A 70 -5.29 1.63 12.00
C SER A 70 -6.12 0.39 12.35
N ASP A 71 -6.89 -0.15 11.40
CA ASP A 71 -7.62 -1.41 11.60
C ASP A 71 -6.69 -2.63 11.62
N PHE A 72 -5.43 -2.47 11.18
CA PHE A 72 -4.45 -3.55 11.06
C PHE A 72 -3.26 -3.33 12.01
N SER A 73 -2.40 -4.35 12.12
CA SER A 73 -1.26 -4.36 13.05
C SER A 73 -0.04 -3.57 12.56
N PHE A 74 -0.23 -2.50 11.77
CA PHE A 74 0.87 -1.60 11.41
C PHE A 74 1.34 -0.82 12.63
N THR A 75 2.64 -0.65 12.78
CA THR A 75 3.19 0.40 13.62
C THR A 75 2.94 1.78 12.97
N PRO A 76 2.96 2.88 13.74
CA PRO A 76 2.79 4.22 13.19
C PRO A 76 3.79 4.55 12.06
N GLN A 77 5.03 4.04 12.18
CA GLN A 77 6.06 4.26 11.16
C GLN A 77 5.76 3.50 9.86
N GLU A 78 5.30 2.27 9.97
CA GLU A 78 4.95 1.45 8.80
C GLU A 78 3.71 1.99 8.09
N ALA A 79 2.69 2.40 8.84
CA ALA A 79 1.50 3.04 8.28
C ALA A 79 1.90 4.31 7.51
N ARG A 80 2.76 5.14 8.11
CA ARG A 80 3.27 6.35 7.46
C ARG A 80 4.02 6.04 6.16
N ALA A 81 4.83 4.99 6.14
CA ALA A 81 5.54 4.56 4.94
C ALA A 81 4.59 4.19 3.80
N VAL A 82 3.46 3.52 4.10
CA VAL A 82 2.42 3.21 3.11
C VAL A 82 1.75 4.48 2.60
N ILE A 83 1.37 5.41 3.49
CA ILE A 83 0.71 6.68 3.14
C ILE A 83 1.61 7.52 2.22
N ASP A 84 2.84 7.76 2.64
CA ASP A 84 3.81 8.60 1.92
C ASP A 84 4.21 8.02 0.55
N ASN A 85 4.00 6.71 0.35
CA ASN A 85 4.29 6.02 -0.90
C ASN A 85 3.03 5.56 -1.67
N THR A 86 1.86 6.10 -1.32
CA THR A 86 0.61 5.93 -2.07
C THR A 86 0.32 7.19 -2.87
N PHE A 87 0.68 7.16 -4.16
CA PHE A 87 0.70 8.34 -5.02
C PHE A 87 -0.56 8.47 -5.87
N PRO A 88 -0.94 9.68 -6.35
CA PRO A 88 -1.93 9.82 -7.41
C PRO A 88 -1.54 9.01 -8.64
N MET A 89 -2.53 8.38 -9.30
CA MET A 89 -2.29 7.65 -10.55
C MET A 89 -1.51 8.50 -11.55
N GLY A 90 -0.42 7.94 -12.08
CA GLY A 90 0.43 8.64 -13.07
C GLY A 90 1.44 9.65 -12.50
N ALA A 91 1.42 9.95 -11.20
CA ALA A 91 2.43 10.83 -10.57
C ALA A 91 3.86 10.27 -10.69
N ILE A 92 3.96 8.95 -10.82
CA ILE A 92 5.23 8.23 -10.93
C ILE A 92 5.83 8.23 -12.35
N ALA A 93 5.09 8.63 -13.38
CA ALA A 93 5.57 8.67 -14.77
C ALA A 93 6.66 9.73 -15.02
N GLY A 94 6.91 10.63 -14.08
CA GLY A 94 7.92 11.69 -14.16
C GLY A 94 9.28 11.37 -13.55
N VAL A 95 9.45 10.25 -12.83
CA VAL A 95 10.74 9.91 -12.23
C VAL A 95 11.54 9.07 -13.22
N LYS A 96 12.38 9.74 -14.03
CA LYS A 96 13.45 9.08 -14.78
C LYS A 96 14.33 8.31 -13.79
N VAL A 97 14.44 7.00 -14.02
CA VAL A 97 15.43 6.11 -13.40
C VAL A 97 16.83 6.52 -13.85
#